data_AF-A0A4U5PRE6-F1
#
_entry.id   AF-A0A4U5PRE6-F1
#
_cell.length_a   1.000
_cell.length_b   1.000
_cell.length_c   1.000
_cell.angle_alpha   90.00
_cell.angle_beta   90.00
_cell.angle_gamma   90.00
#
_symmetry.space_group_name_H-M   'P 1'
#
loop_
_entity.id
_entity.type
_entity.pdbx_description
1 polymer ?
#
loop_
_entity_poly.entity_id
_entity_poly.type
_entity_poly.pdbx_seq_one_letter_code
_entity_poly.pdbx_strand_id
1 'polypeptide(L)'
;MKPSATSSLIILNVFIILLAFIPFSSSYLLPPSVLGSAIVHQNYTAISSFRVLNRRDLIQCPDPNPYLRINVSSENSLLSDNEYVNVTVSGVFLPSDDDWVAMISPSDSDVKSCPLKKSRYVQTGDLSKLPLLCHYPVKAQYMSNDPDYLKCTKQECKKYNNTNCEVSACSGTISFHVINIRTDIEFVFFSGGFETPCILTRSGPMKFSNPNQPLHGHISSIDSTATSMRLTWVSGSEETQQVQYGDGETLASTAKTFSQDDMCTSVLPSPAKDFGWHDPGYIHSAVMTGLRPSTTYSYRYGSDSVGWSDKIQFRTPPAGGSDELKFLAFGDMGKAPLDPSVEHYIQPGSLSVIKAVTDEVKSGNVDSIFHIGDISYATGFLVEWDFFLHLISPMASQVSYMTAIGKP
;
A
#
# COMPACT_ATOMS: atom_id res chain seq x y z
N MET A 1 -75.31 11.96 8.67
CA MET A 1 -75.32 10.54 9.13
C MET A 1 -74.85 9.67 7.98
N LYS A 2 -73.76 8.90 8.17
CA LYS A 2 -73.31 7.90 7.18
C LYS A 2 -74.41 6.86 6.93
N PRO A 3 -74.43 6.26 5.74
CA PRO A 3 -74.11 4.84 5.71
C PRO A 3 -73.13 4.47 4.61
N SER A 4 -72.34 3.42 4.90
CA SER A 4 -71.34 2.85 4.03
C SER A 4 -71.88 1.65 3.25
N ALA A 5 -71.37 1.51 2.03
CA ALA A 5 -70.92 0.29 1.37
C ALA A 5 -71.91 -0.87 1.15
N THR A 6 -72.19 -1.12 -0.13
CA THR A 6 -72.09 -2.44 -0.77
C THR A 6 -71.77 -2.23 -2.25
N SER A 7 -70.61 -2.71 -2.73
CA SER A 7 -70.32 -2.85 -4.15
C SER A 7 -69.71 -4.21 -4.42
N SER A 8 -70.31 -4.93 -5.36
CA SER A 8 -69.82 -6.16 -5.97
C SER A 8 -70.24 -6.13 -7.44
N LEU A 9 -69.26 -6.07 -8.37
CA LEU A 9 -69.25 -6.66 -9.73
C LEU A 9 -67.98 -6.15 -10.43
N ILE A 10 -66.96 -6.99 -10.65
CA ILE A 10 -66.72 -7.80 -11.87
C ILE A 10 -66.56 -6.95 -13.14
N ILE A 11 -65.29 -6.65 -13.42
CA ILE A 11 -64.53 -6.76 -14.68
C ILE A 11 -65.30 -6.52 -15.99
N LEU A 12 -64.96 -5.42 -16.66
CA LEU A 12 -65.00 -5.30 -18.11
C LEU A 12 -63.62 -4.83 -18.59
N ASN A 13 -62.84 -5.74 -19.17
CA ASN A 13 -61.55 -5.43 -19.80
C ASN A 13 -61.79 -4.62 -21.08
N VAL A 14 -61.44 -3.34 -21.05
CA VAL A 14 -61.33 -2.50 -22.25
C VAL A 14 -59.86 -2.13 -22.43
N PHE A 15 -59.24 -2.70 -23.46
CA PHE A 15 -57.90 -2.33 -23.92
C PHE A 15 -57.96 -0.91 -24.50
N ILE A 16 -57.45 0.08 -23.77
CA ILE A 16 -57.14 1.40 -24.29
C ILE A 16 -55.65 1.41 -24.64
N ILE A 17 -55.35 1.47 -25.93
CA ILE A 17 -53.99 1.69 -26.44
C ILE A 17 -53.60 3.14 -26.09
N LEU A 18 -52.78 3.30 -25.06
CA LEU A 18 -52.13 4.58 -24.76
C LEU A 18 -50.89 4.69 -25.66
N LEU A 19 -50.98 5.53 -26.69
CA LEU A 19 -49.81 5.98 -27.46
C LEU A 19 -48.88 6.77 -26.54
N ALA A 20 -47.84 6.11 -26.04
CA ALA A 20 -46.76 6.76 -25.32
C ALA A 20 -45.97 7.62 -26.31
N PHE A 21 -46.06 8.93 -26.16
CA PHE A 21 -45.08 9.86 -26.73
C PHE A 21 -43.72 9.56 -26.10
N ILE A 22 -42.85 8.90 -26.87
CA ILE A 22 -41.44 8.75 -26.54
C ILE A 22 -40.82 10.15 -26.68
N PRO A 23 -40.28 10.77 -25.62
CA PRO A 23 -39.37 11.87 -25.83
C PRO A 23 -38.14 11.27 -26.52
N PHE A 24 -37.78 11.79 -27.69
CA PHE A 24 -36.50 11.50 -28.32
C PHE A 24 -35.39 11.86 -27.34
N SER A 25 -34.95 10.89 -26.54
CA SER A 25 -33.66 10.94 -25.87
C SER A 25 -32.62 10.81 -26.97
N SER A 26 -32.06 11.94 -27.38
CA SER A 26 -30.83 11.97 -28.14
C SER A 26 -29.82 11.08 -27.43
N SER A 27 -29.52 9.92 -28.01
CA SER A 27 -28.41 9.09 -27.59
C SER A 27 -27.16 9.91 -27.82
N TYR A 28 -26.68 10.60 -26.77
CA TYR A 28 -25.32 11.07 -26.74
C TYR A 28 -24.46 9.80 -26.69
N LEU A 29 -24.07 9.33 -27.87
CA LEU A 29 -22.91 8.47 -28.01
C LEU A 29 -21.77 9.22 -27.35
N LEU A 30 -21.27 8.67 -26.24
CA LEU A 30 -20.08 9.15 -25.59
C LEU A 30 -18.99 9.31 -26.66
N PRO A 31 -18.24 10.43 -26.66
CA PRO A 31 -17.19 10.64 -27.65
C PRO A 31 -16.22 9.44 -27.64
N PRO A 32 -15.61 9.08 -28.79
CA PRO A 32 -14.75 7.90 -28.92
C PRO A 32 -13.60 7.84 -27.90
N SER A 33 -13.23 8.98 -27.31
CA SER A 33 -12.25 9.10 -26.24
C SER A 33 -12.68 8.47 -24.91
N VAL A 34 -13.98 8.41 -24.59
CA VAL A 34 -14.49 7.84 -23.33
C VAL A 34 -14.70 6.32 -23.45
N LEU A 35 -15.16 5.84 -24.60
CA LEU A 35 -15.21 4.40 -24.91
C LEU A 35 -13.80 3.80 -25.07
N GLY A 36 -12.87 4.58 -25.64
CA GLY A 36 -11.45 4.26 -25.64
C GLY A 36 -10.86 4.24 -24.23
N SER A 37 -11.26 5.17 -23.36
CA SER A 37 -10.84 5.20 -21.95
C SER A 37 -11.34 3.97 -21.16
N ALA A 38 -12.58 3.51 -21.37
CA ALA A 38 -13.09 2.30 -20.71
C ALA A 38 -12.36 1.01 -21.14
N ILE A 39 -12.00 0.88 -22.43
CA ILE A 39 -11.23 -0.26 -22.95
C ILE A 39 -9.75 -0.17 -22.57
N VAL A 40 -9.18 1.05 -22.56
CA VAL A 40 -7.83 1.31 -22.06
C VAL A 40 -7.76 0.97 -20.57
N HIS A 41 -8.73 1.38 -19.75
CA HIS A 41 -8.71 1.21 -18.29
C HIS A 41 -9.27 -0.11 -17.76
N GLN A 42 -9.92 -0.95 -18.57
CA GLN A 42 -10.30 -2.32 -18.17
C GLN A 42 -9.08 -3.15 -17.73
N ASN A 43 -7.88 -2.83 -18.24
CA ASN A 43 -6.62 -3.43 -17.83
C ASN A 43 -5.86 -2.65 -16.74
N TYR A 44 -6.34 -1.47 -16.30
CA TYR A 44 -5.64 -0.61 -15.32
C TYR A 44 -6.09 -0.80 -13.88
N THR A 45 -7.25 -1.41 -13.64
CA THR A 45 -7.52 -2.14 -12.40
C THR A 45 -7.03 -3.58 -12.58
N ALA A 46 -5.73 -3.76 -12.81
CA ALA A 46 -5.15 -5.09 -12.90
C ALA A 46 -5.34 -5.79 -11.54
N ILE A 47 -6.31 -6.69 -11.47
CA ILE A 47 -6.46 -7.59 -10.33
C ILE A 47 -5.21 -8.48 -10.36
N SER A 48 -4.24 -8.14 -9.54
CA SER A 48 -2.97 -8.87 -9.44
C SER A 48 -3.26 -10.34 -9.16
N SER A 49 -2.61 -11.26 -9.90
CA SER A 49 -2.62 -12.69 -9.58
C SER A 49 -2.12 -12.95 -8.15
N PHE A 50 -1.32 -12.05 -7.58
CA PHE A 50 -0.91 -12.09 -6.18
C PHE A 50 -2.10 -12.10 -5.20
N ARG A 51 -3.26 -11.56 -5.60
CA ARG A 51 -4.49 -11.64 -4.77
C ARG A 51 -5.00 -13.05 -4.56
N VAL A 52 -4.62 -14.02 -5.39
CA VAL A 52 -5.02 -15.42 -5.15
C VAL A 52 -4.16 -16.09 -4.09
N LEU A 53 -3.02 -15.49 -3.73
CA LEU A 53 -2.05 -16.07 -2.80
C LEU A 53 -2.63 -16.23 -1.39
N ASN A 54 -3.52 -15.32 -0.96
CA ASN A 54 -4.21 -15.42 0.33
C ASN A 54 -5.13 -16.67 0.43
N ARG A 55 -5.31 -17.41 -0.67
CA ARG A 55 -6.15 -18.62 -0.83
C ARG A 55 -5.33 -19.91 -1.06
N ARG A 56 -4.05 -19.89 -0.70
CA ARG A 56 -3.11 -21.00 -0.96
C ARG A 56 -2.41 -21.45 0.31
N ASP A 57 -1.88 -22.68 0.25
CA ASP A 57 -0.92 -23.17 1.23
C ASP A 57 0.50 -22.94 0.76
N LEU A 58 1.25 -22.15 1.53
CA LEU A 58 2.70 -22.03 1.34
C LEU A 58 3.38 -23.22 2.01
N ILE A 59 3.32 -24.39 1.36
CA ILE A 59 3.98 -25.63 1.82
C ILE A 59 5.46 -25.62 1.46
N GLN A 60 6.28 -26.38 2.18
CA GLN A 60 7.67 -26.63 1.77
C GLN A 60 7.69 -27.53 0.52
N CYS A 61 8.35 -27.11 -0.55
CA CYS A 61 8.56 -27.99 -1.71
C CYS A 61 9.47 -29.17 -1.31
N PRO A 62 9.21 -30.38 -1.80
CA PRO A 62 10.17 -31.47 -1.74
C PRO A 62 11.32 -31.19 -2.72
N ASP A 63 12.26 -30.34 -2.34
CA ASP A 63 13.46 -30.03 -3.14
C ASP A 63 14.71 -30.64 -2.49
N PRO A 64 15.31 -31.70 -3.07
CA PRO A 64 16.54 -32.30 -2.55
C PRO A 64 17.80 -31.49 -2.89
N ASN A 65 17.68 -30.34 -3.57
CA ASN A 65 18.81 -29.54 -4.02
C ASN A 65 19.60 -28.91 -2.86
N PRO A 66 20.83 -29.36 -2.57
CA PRO A 66 21.60 -28.85 -1.44
C PRO A 66 22.25 -27.48 -1.72
N TYR A 67 22.30 -27.06 -2.98
CA TYR A 67 23.00 -25.86 -3.43
C TYR A 67 22.12 -24.62 -3.48
N LEU A 68 20.80 -24.79 -3.35
CA LEU A 68 19.86 -23.68 -3.40
C LEU A 68 20.11 -22.72 -2.22
N ARG A 69 20.30 -21.45 -2.54
CA ARG A 69 20.56 -20.38 -1.58
C ARG A 69 19.89 -19.10 -2.05
N ILE A 70 19.32 -18.37 -1.11
CA ILE A 70 18.88 -17.00 -1.28
C ILE A 70 19.80 -16.11 -0.45
N ASN A 71 20.32 -15.04 -1.06
CA ASN A 71 21.18 -14.06 -0.41
C ASN A 71 20.65 -12.67 -0.68
N VAL A 72 20.72 -11.80 0.32
CA VAL A 72 20.26 -10.41 0.20
C VAL A 72 21.47 -9.50 0.41
N SER A 73 21.70 -8.61 -0.54
CA SER A 73 22.73 -7.58 -0.45
C SER A 73 22.08 -6.21 -0.32
N SER A 74 22.36 -5.54 0.79
CA SER A 74 22.03 -4.16 1.11
C SER A 74 23.31 -3.34 1.23
N GLU A 75 23.20 -2.00 1.23
CA GLU A 75 24.38 -1.13 1.38
C GLU A 75 25.05 -1.29 2.75
N ASN A 76 24.24 -1.54 3.78
CA ASN A 76 24.67 -1.70 5.17
C ASN A 76 24.18 -3.04 5.75
N SER A 77 24.76 -3.44 6.88
CA SER A 77 24.33 -4.66 7.61
C SER A 77 22.91 -4.56 8.21
N LEU A 78 22.45 -3.34 8.49
CA LEU A 78 21.09 -3.02 8.90
C LEU A 78 20.43 -2.17 7.81
N LEU A 79 19.13 -2.36 7.62
CA LEU A 79 18.36 -1.65 6.60
C LEU A 79 18.15 -0.19 6.97
N SER A 80 18.17 0.68 5.97
CA SER A 80 17.84 2.10 6.05
C SER A 80 16.33 2.31 5.96
N ASP A 81 15.85 3.52 6.24
CA ASP A 81 14.40 3.82 6.20
C ASP A 81 13.78 3.71 4.80
N ASN A 82 14.63 3.77 3.77
CA ASN A 82 14.27 3.72 2.36
C ASN A 82 15.52 3.31 1.55
N GLU A 83 15.54 2.09 1.02
CA GLU A 83 16.64 1.65 0.14
C GLU A 83 16.18 0.61 -0.90
N TYR A 84 17.01 0.38 -1.91
CA TYR A 84 16.86 -0.77 -2.80
C TYR A 84 17.78 -1.89 -2.35
N VAL A 85 17.24 -3.07 -2.11
CA VAL A 85 18.00 -4.29 -1.78
C VAL A 85 17.98 -5.25 -2.95
N ASN A 86 19.12 -5.89 -3.21
CA ASN A 86 19.20 -6.91 -4.26
C ASN A 86 19.07 -8.29 -3.63
N VAL A 87 18.12 -9.07 -4.12
CA VAL A 87 17.86 -10.44 -3.69
C VAL A 87 18.34 -11.38 -4.78
N THR A 88 19.37 -12.17 -4.47
CA THR A 88 19.99 -13.13 -5.37
C THR A 88 19.61 -14.54 -4.98
N VAL A 89 18.97 -15.26 -5.90
CA VAL A 89 18.71 -16.69 -5.78
C VAL A 89 19.75 -17.42 -6.62
N SER A 90 20.47 -18.36 -6.01
CA SER A 90 21.55 -19.12 -6.64
C SER A 90 21.42 -20.60 -6.35
N GLY A 91 22.06 -21.44 -7.18
CA GLY A 91 21.94 -22.88 -7.01
C GLY A 91 20.67 -23.46 -7.62
N VAL A 92 19.96 -22.72 -8.49
CA VAL A 92 18.75 -23.20 -9.16
C VAL A 92 19.12 -24.12 -10.31
N PHE A 93 18.67 -25.38 -10.31
CA PHE A 93 18.97 -26.30 -11.42
C PHE A 93 18.13 -26.05 -12.67
N LEU A 94 16.86 -25.72 -12.49
CA LEU A 94 15.91 -25.50 -13.57
C LEU A 94 15.12 -24.23 -13.27
N PRO A 95 15.57 -23.06 -13.77
CA PRO A 95 14.81 -21.82 -13.68
C PRO A 95 13.44 -21.97 -14.33
N SER A 96 12.40 -21.47 -13.68
CA SER A 96 11.03 -21.43 -14.19
C SER A 96 10.49 -20.00 -14.20
N ASP A 97 9.58 -19.72 -15.12
CA ASP A 97 8.76 -18.52 -15.14
C ASP A 97 7.81 -18.42 -13.94
N ASP A 98 7.53 -19.55 -13.29
CA ASP A 98 6.74 -19.67 -12.07
C ASP A 98 7.56 -19.49 -10.78
N ASP A 99 8.86 -19.20 -10.89
CA ASP A 99 9.74 -18.94 -9.74
C ASP A 99 9.62 -17.47 -9.29
N TRP A 100 9.45 -17.25 -7.98
CA TRP A 100 9.21 -15.92 -7.43
C TRP A 100 9.74 -15.76 -6.01
N VAL A 101 9.94 -14.52 -5.59
CA VAL A 101 10.38 -14.16 -4.24
C VAL A 101 9.33 -13.27 -3.59
N ALA A 102 9.01 -13.57 -2.33
CA ALA A 102 8.17 -12.73 -1.49
C ALA A 102 9.00 -12.00 -0.44
N MET A 103 8.61 -10.78 -0.11
CA MET A 103 9.01 -10.09 1.11
C MET A 103 7.95 -10.32 2.20
N ILE A 104 8.36 -10.82 3.36
CA ILE A 104 7.50 -11.12 4.51
C ILE A 104 7.90 -10.23 5.68
N SER A 105 6.92 -9.70 6.42
CA SER A 105 7.17 -8.93 7.64
C SER A 105 5.99 -9.06 8.62
N PRO A 106 6.21 -9.30 9.92
CA PRO A 106 7.50 -9.61 10.57
C PRO A 106 8.18 -10.86 10.02
N SER A 107 9.48 -11.02 10.24
CA SER A 107 10.25 -12.16 9.70
C SER A 107 9.82 -13.52 10.24
N ASP A 108 9.24 -13.55 11.45
CA ASP A 108 8.73 -14.76 12.10
C ASP A 108 7.26 -15.07 11.76
N SER A 109 6.68 -14.33 10.81
CA SER A 109 5.29 -14.50 10.40
C SER A 109 5.00 -15.92 9.90
N ASP A 110 3.97 -16.53 10.48
CA ASP A 110 3.49 -17.80 9.97
C ASP A 110 2.75 -17.57 8.66
N VAL A 111 3.42 -17.88 7.55
CA VAL A 111 2.83 -17.85 6.21
C VAL A 111 2.18 -19.18 5.84
N LYS A 112 2.03 -20.12 6.78
CA LYS A 112 1.30 -21.39 6.55
C LYS A 112 -0.20 -21.19 6.50
N SER A 113 -0.86 -22.32 6.28
CA SER A 113 -2.30 -22.47 6.25
C SER A 113 -2.97 -22.19 7.60
N CYS A 114 -4.04 -21.41 7.57
CA CYS A 114 -4.96 -21.11 8.66
C CYS A 114 -6.35 -21.74 8.39
N PRO A 115 -6.45 -23.09 8.33
CA PRO A 115 -7.68 -23.80 7.91
C PRO A 115 -8.88 -23.54 8.83
N LEU A 116 -8.66 -23.13 10.08
CA LEU A 116 -9.70 -22.84 11.07
C LEU A 116 -10.37 -21.46 10.89
N LYS A 117 -9.93 -20.63 9.93
CA LYS A 117 -10.46 -19.27 9.70
C LYS A 117 -11.24 -19.09 8.39
N LYS A 118 -11.71 -20.19 7.79
CA LYS A 118 -12.43 -20.22 6.52
C LYS A 118 -13.64 -19.28 6.41
N SER A 119 -14.39 -19.12 7.48
CA SER A 119 -15.52 -18.20 7.48
C SER A 119 -15.09 -16.77 7.28
N ARG A 120 -13.89 -16.34 7.73
CA ARG A 120 -13.43 -14.96 7.75
C ARG A 120 -13.25 -14.34 6.36
N TYR A 121 -12.99 -15.15 5.32
CA TYR A 121 -12.68 -14.68 3.97
C TYR A 121 -13.88 -14.28 3.12
N VAL A 122 -15.12 -14.55 3.54
CA VAL A 122 -16.33 -14.24 2.74
C VAL A 122 -16.44 -12.74 2.42
N GLN A 123 -15.92 -11.84 3.27
CA GLN A 123 -15.93 -10.39 3.02
C GLN A 123 -14.98 -9.94 1.91
N THR A 124 -13.97 -10.74 1.59
CA THR A 124 -13.12 -10.52 0.41
C THR A 124 -13.83 -10.90 -0.90
N GLY A 125 -15.08 -11.39 -0.83
CA GLY A 125 -15.80 -11.99 -1.96
C GLY A 125 -15.31 -13.40 -2.31
N ASP A 126 -14.45 -13.99 -1.48
CA ASP A 126 -13.88 -15.32 -1.67
C ASP A 126 -14.66 -16.40 -0.90
N LEU A 127 -15.33 -17.27 -1.64
CA LEU A 127 -16.09 -18.41 -1.11
C LEU A 127 -15.39 -19.75 -1.37
N SER A 128 -14.14 -19.73 -1.88
CA SER A 128 -13.43 -20.93 -2.27
C SER A 128 -13.10 -21.82 -1.06
N LYS A 129 -13.13 -23.14 -1.27
CA LYS A 129 -12.91 -24.13 -0.20
C LYS A 129 -11.45 -24.52 -0.08
N LEU A 130 -10.51 -23.59 -0.04
CA LEU A 130 -9.09 -23.94 -0.06
C LEU A 130 -8.32 -23.08 0.95
N PRO A 131 -7.19 -23.58 1.43
CA PRO A 131 -6.64 -23.12 2.68
C PRO A 131 -6.06 -21.71 2.56
N LEU A 132 -6.07 -21.00 3.67
CA LEU A 132 -6.05 -19.54 3.72
C LEU A 132 -4.81 -19.12 4.50
N LEU A 133 -4.07 -18.10 4.07
CA LEU A 133 -2.82 -17.72 4.74
C LEU A 133 -3.04 -17.18 6.16
N CYS A 134 -2.17 -17.55 7.09
CA CYS A 134 -2.13 -16.94 8.41
C CYS A 134 -1.53 -15.53 8.39
N HIS A 135 -0.59 -15.27 7.48
CA HIS A 135 0.03 -13.98 7.25
C HIS A 135 0.24 -13.74 5.75
N TYR A 136 -0.13 -12.56 5.26
CA TYR A 136 0.01 -12.17 3.85
C TYR A 136 1.40 -11.57 3.55
N PRO A 137 2.17 -12.09 2.57
CA PRO A 137 3.43 -11.45 2.23
C PRO A 137 3.20 -10.02 1.77
N VAL A 138 4.10 -9.12 2.16
CA VAL A 138 3.96 -7.68 1.93
C VAL A 138 3.91 -7.38 0.43
N LYS A 139 4.82 -8.01 -0.33
CA LYS A 139 4.90 -7.91 -1.79
C LYS A 139 5.73 -9.05 -2.37
N ALA A 140 5.67 -9.24 -3.68
CA ALA A 140 6.42 -10.29 -4.37
C ALA A 140 6.92 -9.86 -5.75
N GLN A 141 7.93 -10.56 -6.27
CA GLN A 141 8.43 -10.40 -7.63
C GLN A 141 8.74 -11.75 -8.25
N TYR A 142 8.42 -11.91 -9.53
CA TYR A 142 8.87 -13.07 -10.31
C TYR A 142 10.38 -12.97 -10.58
N MET A 143 11.07 -14.10 -10.53
CA MET A 143 12.50 -14.18 -10.87
C MET A 143 12.75 -13.88 -12.36
N SER A 144 11.72 -14.03 -13.21
CA SER A 144 11.76 -13.61 -14.62
C SER A 144 11.96 -12.10 -14.83
N ASN A 145 11.86 -11.28 -13.77
CA ASN A 145 12.25 -9.88 -13.82
C ASN A 145 13.76 -9.70 -14.03
N ASP A 146 14.59 -10.70 -13.68
CA ASP A 146 15.98 -10.79 -14.17
C ASP A 146 15.97 -11.43 -15.58
N PRO A 147 16.33 -10.68 -16.64
CA PRO A 147 16.29 -11.18 -18.02
C PRO A 147 17.27 -12.35 -18.29
N ASP A 148 18.23 -12.58 -17.41
CA ASP A 148 19.22 -13.66 -17.50
C ASP A 148 18.79 -14.94 -16.78
N TYR A 149 17.78 -14.88 -15.91
CA TYR A 149 17.41 -15.99 -15.03
C TYR A 149 16.91 -17.21 -15.81
N LEU A 150 15.87 -17.03 -16.63
CA LEU A 150 15.28 -18.11 -17.42
C LEU A 150 16.26 -18.69 -18.46
N LYS A 151 17.18 -17.86 -18.95
CA LYS A 151 18.22 -18.27 -19.90
C LYS A 151 19.41 -18.96 -19.23
N CYS A 152 19.45 -18.96 -17.89
CA CYS A 152 20.59 -19.45 -17.12
C CYS A 152 21.92 -18.82 -17.57
N THR A 153 21.93 -17.53 -17.94
CA THR A 153 23.17 -16.88 -18.43
C THR A 153 24.24 -16.86 -17.33
N LYS A 154 23.82 -16.67 -16.07
CA LYS A 154 24.67 -16.67 -14.89
C LYS A 154 24.72 -18.08 -14.27
N GLN A 155 25.61 -18.91 -14.80
CA GLN A 155 25.80 -20.30 -14.38
C GLN A 155 27.06 -20.45 -13.52
N GLU A 156 26.95 -21.17 -12.41
CA GLU A 156 28.05 -21.47 -11.50
C GLU A 156 28.19 -22.98 -11.34
N CYS A 157 29.44 -23.46 -11.35
CA CYS A 157 29.71 -24.86 -11.07
C CYS A 157 29.64 -25.15 -9.57
N LYS A 158 28.77 -26.08 -9.16
CA LYS A 158 28.55 -26.47 -7.76
C LYS A 158 29.31 -27.74 -7.37
N LYS A 159 29.66 -28.57 -8.34
CA LYS A 159 30.48 -29.77 -8.12
C LYS A 159 31.43 -30.00 -9.26
N TYR A 160 32.71 -30.16 -8.92
CA TYR A 160 33.76 -30.51 -9.86
C TYR A 160 34.12 -31.98 -9.75
N ASN A 161 34.36 -32.60 -10.91
CA ASN A 161 35.11 -33.83 -11.03
C ASN A 161 36.40 -33.52 -11.79
N ASN A 162 37.51 -33.44 -11.06
CA ASN A 162 38.77 -32.86 -11.53
C ASN A 162 38.57 -31.41 -12.04
N THR A 163 38.80 -31.15 -13.32
CA THR A 163 38.60 -29.84 -13.97
C THR A 163 37.23 -29.69 -14.61
N ASN A 164 36.44 -30.76 -14.73
CA ASN A 164 35.15 -30.73 -15.40
C ASN A 164 34.05 -30.42 -14.41
N CYS A 165 33.17 -29.48 -14.80
CA CYS A 165 31.98 -29.23 -14.02
C CYS A 165 30.98 -30.36 -14.20
N GLU A 166 30.63 -31.05 -13.10
CA GLU A 166 29.68 -32.15 -13.09
C GLU A 166 28.26 -31.66 -12.77
N VAL A 167 28.16 -30.67 -11.87
CA VAL A 167 26.89 -30.07 -11.48
C VAL A 167 27.01 -28.56 -11.61
N SER A 168 26.16 -27.99 -12.45
CA SER A 168 26.05 -26.56 -12.65
C SER A 168 24.68 -26.07 -12.22
N ALA A 169 24.61 -24.86 -11.71
CA ALA A 169 23.36 -24.25 -11.32
C ALA A 169 23.30 -22.77 -11.73
N CYS A 170 22.09 -22.31 -11.98
CA CYS A 170 21.77 -20.96 -12.41
C CYS A 170 21.63 -20.03 -11.21
N SER A 171 21.71 -18.74 -11.49
CA SER A 171 21.42 -17.67 -10.54
C SER A 171 20.67 -16.53 -11.21
N GLY A 172 19.89 -15.80 -10.41
CA GLY A 172 19.22 -14.57 -10.83
C GLY A 172 19.16 -13.58 -9.67
N THR A 173 19.09 -12.30 -10.01
CA THR A 173 19.05 -11.20 -9.04
C THR A 173 17.95 -10.22 -9.41
N ILE A 174 17.05 -9.99 -8.46
CA ILE A 174 15.97 -9.01 -8.56
C ILE A 174 16.12 -7.95 -7.45
N SER A 175 15.58 -6.76 -7.67
CA SER A 175 15.75 -5.63 -6.76
C SER A 175 14.41 -5.25 -6.12
N PHE A 176 14.39 -5.11 -4.79
CA PHE A 176 13.23 -4.71 -4.01
C PHE A 176 13.47 -3.33 -3.38
N HIS A 177 12.54 -2.41 -3.56
CA HIS A 177 12.45 -1.15 -2.84
C HIS A 177 11.86 -1.37 -1.44
N VAL A 178 12.65 -1.21 -0.39
CA VAL A 178 12.24 -1.49 0.99
C VAL A 178 12.13 -0.18 1.75
N ILE A 179 11.08 -0.05 2.55
CA ILE A 179 10.88 1.06 3.48
C ILE A 179 10.78 0.53 4.92
N ASN A 180 11.17 1.34 5.89
CA ASN A 180 11.05 0.99 7.30
C ASN A 180 9.58 0.97 7.74
N ILE A 181 9.08 -0.26 7.92
CA ILE A 181 7.73 -0.58 8.41
C ILE A 181 7.75 -1.05 9.87
N ARG A 182 8.78 -0.68 10.64
CA ARG A 182 9.01 -0.96 12.08
C ARG A 182 9.37 -2.41 12.42
N THR A 183 8.90 -3.38 11.66
CA THR A 183 9.19 -4.80 11.87
C THR A 183 10.31 -5.27 10.96
N ASP A 184 10.99 -6.34 11.35
CA ASP A 184 12.01 -6.95 10.50
C ASP A 184 11.38 -7.63 9.28
N ILE A 185 12.19 -7.87 8.26
CA ILE A 185 11.75 -8.51 7.02
C ILE A 185 12.55 -9.77 6.74
N GLU A 186 11.97 -10.67 5.96
CA GLU A 186 12.70 -11.76 5.31
C GLU A 186 12.24 -11.91 3.86
N PHE A 187 13.11 -12.52 3.04
CA PHE A 187 12.78 -12.89 1.67
C PHE A 187 12.68 -14.40 1.54
N VAL A 188 11.63 -14.85 0.87
CA VAL A 188 11.37 -16.28 0.69
C VAL A 188 11.24 -16.58 -0.79
N PHE A 189 11.99 -17.57 -1.25
CA PHE A 189 11.98 -18.05 -2.62
C PHE A 189 10.97 -19.19 -2.76
N PHE A 190 10.13 -19.08 -3.78
CA PHE A 190 9.04 -19.99 -4.09
C PHE A 190 9.12 -20.47 -5.54
N SER A 191 8.47 -21.59 -5.80
CA SER A 191 8.14 -22.07 -7.15
C SER A 191 6.65 -22.38 -7.27
N GLY A 192 6.20 -22.76 -8.47
CA GLY A 192 4.81 -23.13 -8.76
C GLY A 192 3.85 -21.94 -8.89
N GLY A 193 4.39 -20.74 -9.08
CA GLY A 193 3.65 -19.49 -9.28
C GLY A 193 2.79 -19.14 -8.07
N PHE A 194 1.81 -18.27 -8.26
CA PHE A 194 0.82 -17.94 -7.21
C PHE A 194 -0.34 -18.94 -7.15
N GLU A 195 -0.45 -19.84 -8.15
CA GLU A 195 -1.52 -20.84 -8.20
C GLU A 195 -1.24 -22.05 -7.33
N THR A 196 0.00 -22.55 -7.35
CA THR A 196 0.44 -23.70 -6.54
C THR A 196 1.76 -23.38 -5.83
N PRO A 197 1.79 -22.32 -5.00
CA PRO A 197 3.03 -21.84 -4.41
C PRO A 197 3.61 -22.88 -3.45
N CYS A 198 4.91 -23.13 -3.56
CA CYS A 198 5.64 -23.88 -2.55
C CYS A 198 6.97 -23.20 -2.23
N ILE A 199 7.34 -23.20 -0.95
CA ILE A 199 8.56 -22.60 -0.41
C ILE A 199 9.74 -23.50 -0.76
N LEU A 200 10.75 -22.93 -1.42
CA LEU A 200 12.01 -23.61 -1.68
C LEU A 200 13.07 -23.25 -0.62
N THR A 201 13.29 -21.97 -0.35
CA THR A 201 14.28 -21.52 0.64
C THR A 201 13.97 -20.14 1.19
N ARG A 202 14.51 -19.81 2.37
CA ARG A 202 14.32 -18.52 3.06
C ARG A 202 15.65 -17.82 3.28
N SER A 203 15.64 -16.49 3.26
CA SER A 203 16.76 -15.69 3.73
C SER A 203 16.84 -15.74 5.26
N GLY A 204 17.87 -15.10 5.82
CA GLY A 204 17.83 -14.70 7.22
C GLY A 204 16.95 -13.46 7.44
N PRO A 205 16.52 -13.19 8.68
CA PRO A 205 15.82 -11.97 9.03
C PRO A 205 16.73 -10.74 8.89
N MET A 206 16.16 -9.64 8.43
CA MET A 206 16.84 -8.36 8.22
C MET A 206 16.15 -7.26 9.02
N LYS A 207 16.91 -6.51 9.81
CA LYS A 207 16.40 -5.46 10.69
C LYS A 207 16.71 -4.09 10.15
N PHE A 208 15.80 -3.14 10.35
CA PHE A 208 16.08 -1.72 10.16
C PHE A 208 17.04 -1.20 11.23
N SER A 209 17.86 -0.24 10.84
CA SER A 209 18.83 0.45 11.70
C SER A 209 18.16 1.12 12.89
N ASN A 210 17.02 1.76 12.66
CA ASN A 210 16.15 2.32 13.69
C ASN A 210 14.67 2.03 13.39
N PRO A 211 14.13 0.89 13.83
CA PRO A 211 12.72 0.56 13.58
C PRO A 211 11.73 1.52 14.27
N ASN A 212 12.21 2.33 15.22
CA ASN A 212 11.40 3.34 15.92
C ASN A 212 11.46 4.73 15.29
N GLN A 213 12.17 4.90 14.17
CA GLN A 213 12.37 6.18 13.52
C GLN A 213 11.02 6.90 13.26
N PRO A 214 10.90 8.20 13.60
CA PRO A 214 9.75 9.01 13.21
C PRO A 214 9.75 9.22 11.69
N LEU A 215 8.71 8.73 11.02
CA LEU A 215 8.57 8.75 9.57
C LEU A 215 7.23 9.33 9.12
N HIS A 216 7.16 9.70 7.85
CA HIS A 216 5.94 10.08 7.14
C HIS A 216 5.18 11.29 7.71
N GLY A 217 5.92 12.29 8.20
CA GLY A 217 5.38 13.58 8.62
C GLY A 217 4.55 14.24 7.50
N HIS A 218 3.27 14.49 7.79
CA HIS A 218 2.34 15.16 6.90
C HIS A 218 1.51 16.21 7.64
N ILE A 219 1.15 17.28 6.94
CA ILE A 219 0.54 18.47 7.55
C ILE A 219 -0.89 18.65 7.05
N SER A 220 -1.80 19.06 7.95
CA SER A 220 -3.19 19.40 7.61
C SER A 220 -3.61 20.73 8.23
N SER A 221 -4.39 21.52 7.50
CA SER A 221 -5.06 22.71 8.03
C SER A 221 -6.07 22.35 9.12
N ILE A 222 -6.14 23.18 10.17
CA ILE A 222 -7.08 23.00 11.29
C ILE A 222 -8.36 23.82 11.07
N ASP A 223 -8.21 25.03 10.55
CA ASP A 223 -9.29 25.96 10.27
C ASP A 223 -8.90 26.89 9.12
N SER A 224 -9.80 27.81 8.77
CA SER A 224 -9.57 28.79 7.70
C SER A 224 -8.72 29.99 8.13
N THR A 225 -8.21 30.07 9.37
CA THR A 225 -7.39 31.20 9.80
C THR A 225 -5.96 31.11 9.28
N ALA A 226 -5.50 29.89 8.97
CA ALA A 226 -4.12 29.58 8.59
C ALA A 226 -3.06 30.00 9.64
N THR A 227 -3.48 30.20 10.89
CA THR A 227 -2.60 30.52 12.02
C THR A 227 -2.14 29.30 12.81
N SER A 228 -2.67 28.13 12.45
CA SER A 228 -2.27 26.84 13.01
C SER A 228 -2.28 25.74 11.96
N MET A 229 -1.39 24.77 12.12
CA MET A 229 -1.28 23.60 11.25
C MET A 229 -1.01 22.37 12.11
N ARG A 230 -1.71 21.27 11.83
CA ARG A 230 -1.46 19.99 12.49
C ARG A 230 -0.40 19.23 11.73
N LEU A 231 0.64 18.79 12.44
CA LEU A 231 1.61 17.82 11.95
C LEU A 231 1.27 16.45 12.53
N THR A 232 1.29 15.42 11.69
CA THR A 232 1.09 14.02 12.08
C THR A 232 2.19 13.15 11.49
N TRP A 233 2.70 12.19 12.24
CA TRP A 233 3.73 11.24 11.80
C TRP A 233 3.57 9.88 12.49
N VAL A 234 4.27 8.87 11.99
CA VAL A 234 4.25 7.51 12.54
C VAL A 234 5.62 7.15 13.10
N SER A 235 5.67 6.45 14.23
CA SER A 235 6.91 5.90 14.79
C SER A 235 6.67 4.51 15.40
N GLY A 236 7.75 3.79 15.70
CA GLY A 236 7.68 2.50 16.40
C GLY A 236 7.53 2.60 17.93
N SER A 237 7.50 3.82 18.50
CA SER A 237 7.56 4.03 19.95
C SER A 237 6.49 5.00 20.47
N GLU A 238 5.86 4.66 21.60
CA GLU A 238 4.90 5.56 22.28
C GLU A 238 5.61 6.70 23.02
N GLU A 239 6.93 6.64 23.19
CA GLU A 239 7.68 7.62 23.95
C GLU A 239 7.38 9.06 23.49
N THR A 240 7.42 9.99 24.45
CA THR A 240 7.16 11.40 24.20
C THR A 240 8.07 11.93 23.11
N GLN A 241 7.45 12.30 21.99
CA GLN A 241 8.10 12.99 20.88
C GLN A 241 7.54 14.40 20.75
N GLN A 242 8.27 15.26 20.04
CA GLN A 242 7.94 16.66 19.91
C GLN A 242 8.16 17.15 18.48
N VAL A 243 7.48 18.24 18.13
CA VAL A 243 7.78 19.03 16.94
C VAL A 243 8.58 20.25 17.35
N GLN A 244 9.64 20.53 16.61
CA GLN A 244 10.37 21.79 16.66
C GLN A 244 10.07 22.57 15.39
N TYR A 245 9.57 23.80 15.50
CA TYR A 245 9.15 24.58 14.34
C TYR A 245 9.42 26.07 14.49
N GLY A 246 9.42 26.77 13.35
CA GLY A 246 9.77 28.20 13.30
C GLY A 246 11.16 28.46 13.85
N ASP A 247 11.33 29.62 14.50
CA ASP A 247 12.60 30.07 15.06
C ASP A 247 12.81 29.57 16.51
N GLY A 248 12.48 28.30 16.78
CA GLY A 248 12.82 27.61 18.04
C GLY A 248 11.66 27.16 18.92
N GLU A 249 10.42 27.24 18.43
CA GLU A 249 9.26 26.73 19.17
C GLU A 249 9.33 25.20 19.28
N THR A 250 8.95 24.66 20.43
CA THR A 250 8.91 23.21 20.69
C THR A 250 7.58 22.83 21.30
N LEU A 251 6.90 21.82 20.73
CA LEU A 251 5.62 21.33 21.22
C LEU A 251 5.64 19.80 21.33
N ALA A 252 5.23 19.28 22.48
CA ALA A 252 5.02 17.85 22.66
C ALA A 252 3.88 17.34 21.77
N SER A 253 4.04 16.14 21.23
CA SER A 253 3.01 15.42 20.50
C SER A 253 2.11 14.62 21.44
N THR A 254 0.91 14.30 20.97
CA THR A 254 0.09 13.23 21.54
C THR A 254 0.19 12.01 20.64
N ALA A 255 0.54 10.85 21.21
CA ALA A 255 0.56 9.58 20.52
C ALA A 255 -0.81 8.88 20.62
N LYS A 256 -1.23 8.22 19.56
CA LYS A 256 -2.35 7.29 19.52
C LYS A 256 -1.95 6.05 18.74
N THR A 257 -2.57 4.93 19.06
CA THR A 257 -2.46 3.70 18.28
C THR A 257 -3.82 3.03 18.20
N PHE A 258 -3.91 1.95 17.45
CA PHE A 258 -5.04 1.04 17.43
C PHE A 258 -4.52 -0.39 17.34
N SER A 259 -5.32 -1.32 17.82
CA SER A 259 -5.03 -2.75 17.92
C SER A 259 -5.92 -3.57 16.98
N GLN A 260 -5.65 -4.87 16.88
CA GLN A 260 -6.53 -5.80 16.17
C GLN A 260 -7.98 -5.73 16.67
N ASP A 261 -8.17 -5.42 17.95
CA ASP A 261 -9.49 -5.38 18.56
C ASP A 261 -10.32 -4.16 18.19
N ASP A 262 -9.67 -3.08 17.75
CA ASP A 262 -10.31 -1.88 17.24
C ASP A 262 -10.83 -2.05 15.80
N MET A 263 -10.38 -3.09 15.08
CA MET A 263 -10.91 -3.42 13.76
C MET A 263 -12.35 -3.93 13.84
N CYS A 264 -13.20 -3.45 12.93
CA CYS A 264 -14.63 -3.74 12.91
C CYS A 264 -14.93 -5.24 13.04
N THR A 265 -15.84 -5.55 13.97
CA THR A 265 -16.35 -6.90 14.24
C THR A 265 -17.74 -7.07 13.62
N SER A 266 -17.85 -6.92 12.30
CA SER A 266 -19.04 -7.44 11.62
C SER A 266 -18.95 -8.97 11.54
N VAL A 267 -19.97 -9.63 10.94
CA VAL A 267 -20.14 -11.10 10.94
C VAL A 267 -18.86 -11.87 10.61
N LEU A 268 -17.89 -11.25 9.90
CA LEU A 268 -16.58 -11.82 9.61
C LEU A 268 -15.47 -10.73 9.64
N PRO A 269 -14.59 -10.69 10.64
CA PRO A 269 -13.60 -9.62 10.76
C PRO A 269 -12.31 -9.93 9.97
N SER A 270 -12.25 -9.50 8.71
CA SER A 270 -11.14 -9.79 7.77
C SER A 270 -11.11 -8.80 6.59
N PRO A 271 -9.97 -8.52 5.94
CA PRO A 271 -8.61 -8.97 6.27
C PRO A 271 -7.95 -8.18 7.40
N ALA A 272 -8.51 -7.02 7.74
CA ALA A 272 -7.90 -6.05 8.67
C ALA A 272 -7.62 -6.60 10.08
N LYS A 273 -8.51 -7.44 10.61
CA LYS A 273 -8.40 -8.02 11.96
C LYS A 273 -7.61 -9.35 11.98
N ASP A 274 -7.21 -9.88 10.83
CA ASP A 274 -6.54 -11.18 10.76
C ASP A 274 -5.27 -11.15 9.89
N PHE A 275 -5.28 -11.74 8.70
CA PHE A 275 -4.06 -12.00 7.94
C PHE A 275 -3.53 -10.76 7.21
N GLY A 276 -4.33 -9.70 7.13
CA GLY A 276 -3.91 -8.38 6.67
C GLY A 276 -3.49 -7.46 7.83
N TRP A 277 -3.56 -7.91 9.08
CA TRP A 277 -3.10 -7.12 10.21
C TRP A 277 -1.59 -6.92 10.16
N HIS A 278 -1.17 -5.67 10.36
CA HIS A 278 0.20 -5.28 10.63
C HIS A 278 0.15 -4.20 11.70
N ASP A 279 1.04 -4.27 12.70
CA ASP A 279 1.05 -3.30 13.79
C ASP A 279 1.29 -1.89 13.21
N PRO A 280 0.43 -0.90 13.49
CA PRO A 280 0.54 0.45 12.92
C PRO A 280 1.59 1.32 13.62
N GLY A 281 2.22 0.84 14.70
CA GLY A 281 3.06 1.64 15.58
C GLY A 281 2.25 2.71 16.30
N TYR A 282 2.81 3.90 16.43
CA TYR A 282 2.21 5.03 17.12
C TYR A 282 2.09 6.23 16.18
N ILE A 283 0.87 6.76 16.06
CA ILE A 283 0.55 7.96 15.31
C ILE A 283 0.65 9.15 16.26
N HIS A 284 1.67 9.96 16.06
CA HIS A 284 1.91 11.17 16.82
C HIS A 284 1.27 12.36 16.12
N SER A 285 0.68 13.28 16.88
CA SER A 285 0.12 14.51 16.35
C SER A 285 0.40 15.70 17.26
N ALA A 286 0.75 16.84 16.64
CA ALA A 286 0.94 18.11 17.32
C ALA A 286 0.33 19.25 16.48
N VAL A 287 -0.19 20.29 17.14
CA VAL A 287 -0.74 21.47 16.45
C VAL A 287 0.21 22.63 16.63
N MET A 288 0.91 23.00 15.56
CA MET A 288 1.77 24.19 15.51
C MET A 288 0.87 25.42 15.50
N THR A 289 1.06 26.35 16.43
CA THR A 289 0.26 27.58 16.58
C THR A 289 1.12 28.83 16.43
N GLY A 290 0.48 30.00 16.33
CA GLY A 290 1.19 31.27 16.21
C GLY A 290 1.80 31.48 14.82
N LEU A 291 1.32 30.74 13.83
CA LEU A 291 1.78 30.86 12.45
C LEU A 291 1.14 32.07 11.78
N ARG A 292 1.80 32.60 10.76
CA ARG A 292 1.24 33.61 9.86
C ARG A 292 0.74 32.93 8.59
N PRO A 293 -0.39 33.38 8.01
CA PRO A 293 -0.85 32.90 6.71
C PRO A 293 0.20 33.14 5.59
N SER A 294 0.14 32.33 4.53
CA SER A 294 0.99 32.47 3.33
C SER A 294 2.50 32.56 3.62
N THR A 295 2.96 31.95 4.71
CA THR A 295 4.32 32.10 5.23
C THR A 295 5.02 30.74 5.29
N THR A 296 6.28 30.71 4.88
CA THR A 296 7.12 29.50 4.95
C THR A 296 7.75 29.36 6.33
N TYR A 297 7.65 28.17 6.91
CA TYR A 297 8.29 27.78 8.16
C TYR A 297 9.10 26.51 7.96
N SER A 298 10.05 26.27 8.84
CA SER A 298 10.71 24.97 8.96
C SER A 298 10.20 24.21 10.17
N TYR A 299 10.21 22.89 10.10
CA TYR A 299 9.97 22.02 11.24
C TYR A 299 10.82 20.74 11.17
N ARG A 300 10.96 20.06 12.30
CA ARG A 300 11.36 18.65 12.41
C ARG A 300 10.60 18.00 13.56
N TYR A 301 10.49 16.69 13.56
CA TYR A 301 9.73 15.94 14.57
C TYR A 301 10.52 14.72 15.05
N GLY A 302 10.29 14.33 16.31
CA GLY A 302 10.96 13.19 16.93
C GLY A 302 11.40 13.48 18.36
N SER A 303 12.44 12.77 18.81
CA SER A 303 13.08 12.97 20.11
C SER A 303 14.53 12.48 20.07
N ASP A 304 15.32 12.83 21.09
CA ASP A 304 16.69 12.30 21.23
C ASP A 304 16.71 10.79 21.54
N SER A 305 15.60 10.22 22.03
CA SER A 305 15.49 8.79 22.35
C SER A 305 15.11 7.92 21.16
N VAL A 306 14.24 8.42 20.26
CA VAL A 306 13.76 7.64 19.10
C VAL A 306 14.37 8.07 17.77
N GLY A 307 15.07 9.20 17.74
CA GLY A 307 15.59 9.82 16.52
C GLY A 307 14.78 11.04 16.08
N TRP A 308 15.39 11.84 15.21
CA TRP A 308 14.79 13.03 14.63
C TRP A 308 14.57 12.85 13.13
N SER A 309 13.47 13.38 12.62
CA SER A 309 13.30 13.59 11.19
C SER A 309 14.32 14.61 10.66
N ASP A 310 14.50 14.61 9.33
CA ASP A 310 15.11 15.74 8.64
C ASP A 310 14.32 17.03 8.90
N LYS A 311 15.00 18.16 8.73
CA LYS A 311 14.36 19.48 8.75
C LYS A 311 13.62 19.71 7.43
N ILE A 312 12.32 19.94 7.51
CA ILE A 312 11.41 20.09 6.38
C ILE A 312 10.90 21.53 6.35
N GLN A 313 10.72 22.10 5.16
CA GLN A 313 10.05 23.38 4.96
C GLN A 313 8.60 23.16 4.54
N PHE A 314 7.69 23.94 5.11
CA PHE A 314 6.28 23.96 4.72
C PHE A 314 5.79 25.39 4.58
N ARG A 315 4.70 25.57 3.83
CA ARG A 315 4.04 26.87 3.66
C ARG A 315 2.62 26.80 4.20
N THR A 316 2.26 27.76 5.06
CA THR A 316 0.87 27.91 5.50
C THR A 316 -0.01 28.40 4.34
N PRO A 317 -1.28 27.97 4.26
CA PRO A 317 -2.19 28.48 3.24
C PRO A 317 -2.53 29.97 3.49
N PRO A 318 -3.13 30.65 2.51
CA PRO A 318 -3.78 31.94 2.72
C PRO A 318 -4.89 31.84 3.78
N ALA A 319 -5.13 32.93 4.51
CA ALA A 319 -6.25 33.01 5.44
C ALA A 319 -7.56 33.16 4.67
N GLY A 320 -8.66 32.66 5.24
CA GLY A 320 -10.00 32.86 4.73
C GLY A 320 -10.31 34.34 4.56
N GLY A 321 -10.88 34.70 3.40
CA GLY A 321 -11.08 36.09 3.01
C GLY A 321 -9.92 36.72 2.22
N SER A 322 -8.83 35.98 1.97
CA SER A 322 -7.79 36.39 1.01
C SER A 322 -8.30 36.33 -0.44
N ASP A 323 -7.62 37.02 -1.34
CA ASP A 323 -8.01 37.16 -2.75
C ASP A 323 -7.92 35.85 -3.56
N GLU A 324 -6.98 34.96 -3.22
CA GLU A 324 -6.69 33.73 -3.98
C GLU A 324 -6.32 32.56 -3.05
N LEU A 325 -6.72 31.35 -3.46
CA LEU A 325 -6.25 30.07 -2.94
C LEU A 325 -6.00 29.15 -4.14
N LYS A 326 -4.78 28.59 -4.24
CA LYS A 326 -4.46 27.58 -5.26
C LYS A 326 -4.43 26.20 -4.64
N PHE A 327 -5.28 25.31 -5.12
CA PHE A 327 -5.36 23.96 -4.59
C PHE A 327 -5.39 22.91 -5.69
N LEU A 328 -4.93 21.71 -5.34
CA LEU A 328 -5.07 20.51 -6.14
C LEU A 328 -6.10 19.59 -5.49
N ALA A 329 -6.96 18.96 -6.30
CA ALA A 329 -7.95 18.01 -5.82
C ALA A 329 -7.97 16.76 -6.70
N PHE A 330 -7.96 15.60 -6.06
CA PHE A 330 -8.04 14.29 -6.71
C PHE A 330 -8.61 13.25 -5.73
N GLY A 331 -9.24 12.20 -6.26
CA GLY A 331 -9.65 11.02 -5.51
C GLY A 331 -9.00 9.77 -6.10
N ASP A 332 -9.18 8.63 -5.44
CA ASP A 332 -8.92 7.32 -6.04
C ASP A 332 -7.46 7.11 -6.45
N MET A 333 -6.51 7.80 -5.78
CA MET A 333 -5.11 7.77 -6.18
C MET A 333 -4.48 6.41 -5.90
N GLY A 334 -4.73 5.85 -4.71
CA GLY A 334 -4.13 4.60 -4.27
C GLY A 334 -2.60 4.67 -4.16
N LYS A 335 -1.96 3.50 -4.33
CA LYS A 335 -0.51 3.33 -4.30
C LYS A 335 -0.03 2.31 -5.32
N ALA A 336 1.25 2.37 -5.65
CA ALA A 336 1.94 1.38 -6.47
C ALA A 336 3.39 1.26 -6.00
N PRO A 337 4.00 0.08 -6.14
CA PRO A 337 5.40 -0.11 -5.76
C PRO A 337 6.33 0.68 -6.68
N LEU A 338 7.48 1.12 -6.14
CA LEU A 338 8.55 1.79 -6.91
C LEU A 338 9.47 0.80 -7.63
N ASP A 339 9.27 -0.49 -7.41
CA ASP A 339 9.96 -1.59 -8.07
C ASP A 339 8.95 -2.44 -8.86
N PRO A 340 9.40 -3.48 -9.60
CA PRO A 340 8.50 -4.37 -10.34
C PRO A 340 7.64 -5.31 -9.47
N SER A 341 7.45 -5.02 -8.18
CA SER A 341 6.68 -5.90 -7.29
C SER A 341 5.20 -5.93 -7.64
N VAL A 342 4.59 -7.06 -7.29
CA VAL A 342 3.15 -7.25 -7.22
C VAL A 342 2.71 -7.24 -5.76
N GLU A 343 1.52 -6.68 -5.52
CA GLU A 343 0.94 -6.43 -4.20
C GLU A 343 -0.57 -6.72 -4.24
N HIS A 344 -1.29 -6.54 -3.12
CA HIS A 344 -2.72 -6.84 -3.05
C HIS A 344 -3.52 -5.95 -4.01
N TYR A 345 -3.44 -4.63 -3.85
CA TYR A 345 -3.95 -3.66 -4.82
C TYR A 345 -2.81 -2.81 -5.35
N ILE A 346 -2.84 -2.53 -6.66
CA ILE A 346 -1.93 -1.62 -7.33
C ILE A 346 -2.76 -0.67 -8.17
N GLN A 347 -2.52 0.63 -8.01
CA GLN A 347 -3.04 1.69 -8.85
C GLN A 347 -1.86 2.26 -9.67
N PRO A 348 -1.60 1.77 -10.90
CA PRO A 348 -0.42 2.18 -11.66
C PRO A 348 -0.34 3.68 -11.93
N GLY A 349 -1.48 4.36 -11.98
CA GLY A 349 -1.56 5.82 -12.14
C GLY A 349 -1.05 6.61 -10.93
N SER A 350 -0.97 5.99 -9.74
CA SER A 350 -0.62 6.65 -8.48
C SER A 350 0.74 7.36 -8.57
N LEU A 351 1.77 6.69 -9.09
CA LEU A 351 3.12 7.27 -9.24
C LEU A 351 3.14 8.50 -10.16
N SER A 352 2.33 8.50 -11.23
CA SER A 352 2.23 9.64 -12.14
C SER A 352 1.56 10.84 -11.46
N VAL A 353 0.50 10.59 -10.69
CA VAL A 353 -0.18 11.63 -9.90
C VAL A 353 0.76 12.19 -8.84
N ILE A 354 1.40 11.33 -8.04
CA ILE A 354 2.36 11.73 -7.01
C ILE A 354 3.47 12.60 -7.60
N LYS A 355 4.05 12.18 -8.74
CA LYS A 355 5.08 12.96 -9.42
C LYS A 355 4.57 14.33 -9.84
N ALA A 356 3.42 14.39 -10.53
CA ALA A 356 2.86 15.65 -11.02
C ALA A 356 2.52 16.61 -9.87
N VAL A 357 1.87 16.11 -8.81
CA VAL A 357 1.51 16.91 -7.63
C VAL A 357 2.77 17.37 -6.89
N THR A 358 3.79 16.52 -6.75
CA THR A 358 5.07 16.89 -6.13
C THR A 358 5.78 17.99 -6.92
N ASP A 359 5.79 17.90 -8.25
CA ASP A 359 6.38 18.92 -9.13
C ASP A 359 5.65 20.27 -8.99
N GLU A 360 4.31 20.26 -8.91
CA GLU A 360 3.48 21.46 -8.68
C GLU A 360 3.71 22.08 -7.29
N VAL A 361 3.78 21.26 -6.22
CA VAL A 361 4.10 21.73 -4.87
C VAL A 361 5.48 22.38 -4.83
N LYS A 362 6.48 21.76 -5.46
CA LYS A 362 7.84 22.32 -5.55
C LYS A 362 7.92 23.62 -6.33
N SER A 363 7.00 23.86 -7.26
CA SER A 363 6.92 25.14 -7.98
C SER A 363 6.48 26.32 -7.10
N GLY A 364 5.95 26.05 -5.90
CA GLY A 364 5.44 27.05 -4.97
C GLY A 364 4.04 27.58 -5.33
N ASN A 365 3.37 26.98 -6.33
CA ASN A 365 2.06 27.42 -6.83
C ASN A 365 0.87 26.70 -6.19
N VAL A 366 1.09 25.85 -5.18
CA VAL A 366 0.04 25.09 -4.50
C VAL A 366 0.04 25.45 -3.03
N ASP A 367 -1.10 25.85 -2.51
CA ASP A 367 -1.30 26.16 -1.09
C ASP A 367 -1.89 24.98 -0.31
N SER A 368 -2.66 24.12 -0.99
CA SER A 368 -3.32 22.95 -0.36
C SER A 368 -3.61 21.83 -1.37
N ILE A 369 -3.66 20.61 -0.86
CA ILE A 369 -4.06 19.39 -1.55
C ILE A 369 -5.32 18.84 -0.89
N PHE A 370 -6.29 18.39 -1.69
CA PHE A 370 -7.50 17.71 -1.25
C PHE A 370 -7.57 16.31 -1.89
N HIS A 371 -7.28 15.29 -1.10
CA HIS A 371 -7.47 13.88 -1.48
C HIS A 371 -8.88 13.44 -1.07
N ILE A 372 -9.81 13.49 -2.03
CA ILE A 372 -11.26 13.42 -1.80
C ILE A 372 -11.83 11.98 -1.75
N GLY A 373 -11.15 11.08 -1.06
CA GLY A 373 -11.60 9.69 -0.86
C GLY A 373 -10.75 8.66 -1.57
N ASP A 374 -11.01 7.39 -1.24
CA ASP A 374 -10.36 6.21 -1.80
C ASP A 374 -8.82 6.31 -1.81
N ILE A 375 -8.29 6.36 -0.59
CA ILE A 375 -6.95 6.87 -0.30
C ILE A 375 -5.84 5.93 -0.77
N SER A 376 -5.68 4.79 -0.10
CA SER A 376 -4.58 3.84 -0.33
C SER A 376 -5.03 2.55 -1.00
N TYR A 377 -6.33 2.24 -0.97
CA TYR A 377 -6.88 0.91 -1.25
C TYR A 377 -6.29 -0.23 -0.41
N ALA A 378 -5.77 0.10 0.79
CA ALA A 378 -5.27 -0.89 1.74
C ALA A 378 -6.27 -2.02 1.99
N THR A 379 -7.58 -1.73 1.98
CA THR A 379 -8.67 -2.73 2.03
C THR A 379 -8.50 -3.81 3.11
N GLY A 380 -7.84 -3.44 4.21
CA GLY A 380 -7.54 -4.30 5.36
C GLY A 380 -6.17 -4.99 5.34
N PHE A 381 -5.27 -4.65 4.42
CA PHE A 381 -3.84 -4.99 4.46
C PHE A 381 -3.08 -3.78 4.99
N LEU A 382 -2.84 -3.75 6.31
CA LEU A 382 -2.47 -2.54 7.03
C LEU A 382 -1.10 -1.97 6.62
N VAL A 383 -0.15 -2.83 6.27
CA VAL A 383 1.19 -2.41 5.80
C VAL A 383 1.13 -1.49 4.58
N GLU A 384 0.06 -1.58 3.78
CA GLU A 384 -0.14 -0.71 2.62
C GLU A 384 -0.28 0.78 2.99
N TRP A 385 -0.69 1.09 4.21
CA TRP A 385 -0.71 2.47 4.72
C TRP A 385 0.70 3.06 4.83
N ASP A 386 1.69 2.28 5.26
CA ASP A 386 3.07 2.75 5.36
C ASP A 386 3.65 3.09 3.98
N PHE A 387 3.40 2.23 2.99
CA PHE A 387 3.80 2.51 1.60
C PHE A 387 3.10 3.74 1.03
N PHE A 388 1.79 3.89 1.27
CA PHE A 388 1.06 5.07 0.84
C PHE A 388 1.62 6.35 1.50
N LEU A 389 1.83 6.33 2.82
CA LEU A 389 2.37 7.45 3.57
C LEU A 389 3.78 7.82 3.12
N HIS A 390 4.63 6.82 2.82
CA HIS A 390 5.94 7.02 2.20
C HIS A 390 5.83 7.76 0.86
N LEU A 391 4.96 7.29 -0.03
CA LEU A 391 4.78 7.84 -1.37
C LEU A 391 4.29 9.30 -1.36
N ILE A 392 3.40 9.67 -0.43
CA ILE A 392 2.89 11.05 -0.35
C ILE A 392 3.81 12.01 0.41
N SER A 393 4.77 11.50 1.18
CA SER A 393 5.65 12.31 2.03
C SER A 393 6.29 13.50 1.31
N PRO A 394 6.77 13.39 0.05
CA PRO A 394 7.37 14.52 -0.67
C PRO A 394 6.45 15.73 -0.89
N MET A 395 5.13 15.54 -0.90
CA MET A 395 4.14 16.59 -1.11
C MET A 395 3.36 16.92 0.17
N ALA A 396 2.97 15.90 0.93
CA ALA A 396 2.14 16.05 2.13
C ALA A 396 2.91 16.65 3.33
N SER A 397 4.24 16.64 3.30
CA SER A 397 5.08 17.26 4.35
C SER A 397 5.27 18.77 4.16
N GLN A 398 4.93 19.32 2.98
CA GLN A 398 5.26 20.71 2.59
C GLN A 398 4.05 21.64 2.49
N VAL A 399 2.87 21.11 2.18
CA VAL A 399 1.61 21.86 2.11
C VAL A 399 0.51 21.10 2.82
N SER A 400 -0.62 21.75 3.09
CA SER A 400 -1.78 21.08 3.69
C SER A 400 -2.26 19.93 2.80
N TYR A 401 -2.35 18.72 3.34
CA TYR A 401 -2.90 17.53 2.70
C TYR A 401 -4.19 17.12 3.42
N MET A 402 -5.32 17.54 2.86
CA MET A 402 -6.64 17.29 3.44
C MET A 402 -7.24 16.04 2.83
N THR A 403 -7.80 15.16 3.67
CA THR A 403 -8.44 13.93 3.22
C THR A 403 -9.95 13.96 3.46
N ALA A 404 -10.70 13.28 2.59
CA ALA A 404 -12.09 12.91 2.83
C ALA A 404 -12.21 11.37 2.92
N ILE A 405 -13.26 10.90 3.60
CA ILE A 405 -13.56 9.47 3.66
C ILE A 405 -14.28 9.08 2.36
N GLY A 406 -13.73 8.12 1.64
CA GLY A 406 -14.39 7.45 0.50
C GLY A 406 -15.02 6.12 0.93
N LYS A 407 -15.38 5.28 -0.05
CA LYS A 407 -15.73 3.87 0.18
C LYS A 407 -14.63 2.96 -0.38
N PRO A 408 -13.45 2.88 0.28
CA PRO A 408 -12.38 1.99 -0.14
C PRO A 408 -12.63 0.53 0.29
#